data_AF-A0A7Y8EHP3-F1
#
_entry.id   AF-A0A7Y8EHP3-F1
#
_cell.length_a   1.000
_cell.length_b   1.000
_cell.length_c   1.000
_cell.angle_alpha   90.00
_cell.angle_beta   90.00
_cell.angle_gamma   90.00
#
_symmetry.space_group_name_H-M   'P 1'
#
loop_
_entity.id
_entity.type
_entity.pdbx_description
1 polymer ?
#
loop_
_entity_poly.entity_id
_entity_poly.type
_entity_poly.pdbx_seq_one_letter_code
_entity_poly.pdbx_strand_id
1 'polypeptide(L)'
;MQTPFSQISERLNNRRFVVAGNTHGLSGAGTVFHYHVDANAIWGTYQGGRIRMGNQVGRATGPDTIELLYQCLTTEGEILAGWSRGTVGVDDAGRTTLAFVWGWLSGAEGGGESSYVELVAE
;
A
#
# COMPACT_ATOMS: atom_id res chain seq x y z
N MET A 1 26.97 4.21 -4.38
CA MET A 1 26.59 4.87 -3.11
C MET A 1 25.17 4.41 -2.80
N GLN A 2 24.92 3.78 -1.64
CA GLN A 2 23.56 3.45 -1.23
C GLN A 2 22.80 4.75 -0.97
N THR A 3 21.67 4.94 -1.64
CA THR A 3 20.73 6.00 -1.29
C THR A 3 20.06 5.66 0.04
N PRO A 4 19.61 6.65 0.84
CA PRO A 4 18.93 6.40 2.11
C PRO A 4 17.64 5.58 1.99
N PHE A 5 17.15 5.35 0.77
CA PHE A 5 15.91 4.61 0.47
C PHE A 5 16.16 3.33 -0.35
N SER A 6 17.41 2.90 -0.48
CA SER A 6 17.78 1.69 -1.24
C SER A 6 16.99 0.46 -0.77
N GLN A 7 16.82 0.29 0.54
CA GLN A 7 16.03 -0.78 1.14
C GLN A 7 14.55 -0.73 0.73
N ILE A 8 13.92 0.45 0.71
CA ILE A 8 12.53 0.62 0.24
C ILE A 8 12.40 0.16 -1.21
N SER A 9 13.31 0.59 -2.08
CA SER A 9 13.29 0.20 -3.49
C SER A 9 13.44 -1.31 -3.65
N GLU A 10 14.42 -1.93 -2.98
CA GLU A 10 14.62 -3.38 -3.00
C GLU A 10 13.39 -4.18 -2.54
N ARG A 11 12.65 -3.64 -1.57
CA ARG A 11 11.53 -4.31 -0.89
C ARG A 11 10.17 -4.02 -1.48
N LEU A 12 10.00 -2.97 -2.29
CA LEU A 12 8.71 -2.59 -2.88
C LEU A 12 8.70 -2.59 -4.41
N ASN A 13 9.82 -2.26 -5.06
CA ASN A 13 9.80 -1.99 -6.50
C ASN A 13 9.43 -3.24 -7.31
N ASN A 14 8.41 -3.10 -8.15
CA ASN A 14 7.84 -4.16 -8.95
C ASN A 14 7.35 -5.37 -8.14
N ARG A 15 7.00 -5.17 -6.87
CA ARG A 15 6.48 -6.22 -5.98
C ARG A 15 4.99 -6.06 -5.76
N ARG A 16 4.34 -7.17 -5.45
CA ARG A 16 2.90 -7.25 -5.24
C ARG A 16 2.58 -7.63 -3.81
N PHE A 17 1.48 -7.11 -3.29
CA PHE A 17 1.07 -7.30 -1.90
C PHE A 17 -0.41 -7.63 -1.82
N VAL A 18 -0.77 -8.46 -0.83
CA VAL A 18 -2.14 -8.78 -0.47
C VAL A 18 -2.43 -8.34 0.96
N VAL A 19 -3.70 -8.04 1.23
CA VAL A 19 -4.15 -7.63 2.57
C VAL A 19 -4.04 -8.80 3.55
N ALA A 20 -3.25 -8.61 4.60
CA ALA A 20 -3.16 -9.53 5.74
C ALA A 20 -4.15 -9.14 6.87
N GLY A 21 -4.49 -7.86 6.98
CA GLY A 21 -5.51 -7.37 7.90
C GLY A 21 -5.97 -5.95 7.56
N ASN A 22 -7.28 -5.71 7.58
CA ASN A 22 -7.86 -4.37 7.37
C ASN A 22 -9.31 -4.30 7.91
N THR A 23 -9.46 -4.30 9.23
CA THR A 23 -10.78 -4.47 9.89
C THR A 23 -11.79 -3.38 9.54
N HIS A 24 -11.33 -2.15 9.24
CA HIS A 24 -12.18 -0.99 9.01
C HIS A 24 -12.08 -0.39 7.60
N GLY A 25 -11.24 -0.96 6.74
CA GLY A 25 -10.97 -0.40 5.42
C GLY A 25 -11.71 -1.10 4.28
N LEU A 26 -11.56 -0.55 3.08
CA LEU A 26 -12.25 -1.04 1.90
C LEU A 26 -11.60 -2.31 1.32
N SER A 27 -10.27 -2.34 1.29
CA SER A 27 -9.48 -3.46 0.76
C SER A 27 -9.57 -4.71 1.65
N GLY A 28 -9.60 -5.87 1.03
CA GLY A 28 -9.65 -7.17 1.72
C GLY A 28 -8.72 -8.19 1.08
N ALA A 29 -8.81 -9.46 1.49
CA ALA A 29 -7.90 -10.53 1.04
C ALA A 29 -7.82 -10.72 -0.49
N GLY A 30 -8.86 -10.33 -1.23
CA GLY A 30 -8.88 -10.37 -2.70
C GLY A 30 -8.31 -9.13 -3.39
N THR A 31 -7.87 -8.12 -2.64
CA THR A 31 -7.28 -6.90 -3.19
C THR A 31 -5.76 -7.06 -3.31
N VAL A 32 -5.25 -6.89 -4.53
CA VAL A 32 -3.82 -6.97 -4.85
C VAL A 32 -3.30 -5.57 -5.16
N PHE A 33 -2.17 -5.22 -4.54
CA PHE A 33 -1.46 -3.98 -4.76
C PHE A 33 -0.19 -4.27 -5.54
N HIS A 34 0.18 -3.41 -6.49
CA HIS A 34 1.44 -3.49 -7.24
C HIS A 34 2.18 -2.16 -7.13
N TYR A 35 3.37 -2.21 -6.54
CA TYR A 35 4.18 -1.04 -6.24
C TYR A 35 5.32 -0.87 -7.24
N HIS A 36 5.67 0.38 -7.47
CA HIS A 36 6.84 0.82 -8.21
C HIS A 36 7.58 1.88 -7.41
N VAL A 37 8.91 1.87 -7.49
CA VAL A 37 9.77 2.84 -6.80
C VAL A 37 10.82 3.35 -7.76
N ASP A 38 10.98 4.67 -7.81
CA ASP A 38 12.08 5.36 -8.46
C ASP A 38 12.68 6.40 -7.51
N ALA A 39 13.95 6.21 -7.15
CA ALA A 39 14.61 6.92 -6.07
C ALA A 39 13.79 6.91 -4.76
N ASN A 40 13.13 8.03 -4.43
CA ASN A 40 12.26 8.17 -3.26
C ASN A 40 10.77 8.22 -3.61
N ALA A 41 10.40 8.28 -4.90
CA ALA A 41 9.03 8.31 -5.35
C ALA A 41 8.43 6.90 -5.37
N ILE A 42 7.20 6.77 -4.91
CA ILE A 42 6.46 5.51 -4.84
C ILE A 42 5.13 5.72 -5.55
N TRP A 43 4.77 4.80 -6.42
CA TRP A 43 3.43 4.76 -7.01
C TRP A 43 2.98 3.33 -7.22
N GLY A 44 1.70 3.15 -7.53
CA GLY A 44 1.18 1.82 -7.77
C GLY A 44 -0.28 1.82 -8.14
N THR A 45 -0.75 0.62 -8.48
CA THR A 45 -2.16 0.34 -8.70
C THR A 45 -2.63 -0.75 -7.76
N TYR A 46 -3.93 -0.79 -7.50
CA TYR A 46 -4.54 -1.86 -6.73
C TYR A 46 -5.96 -2.15 -7.21
N GLN A 47 -6.36 -3.41 -7.14
CA GLN A 47 -7.69 -3.86 -7.57
C GLN A 47 -8.08 -5.18 -6.90
N GLY A 48 -9.38 -5.49 -6.95
CA GLY A 48 -9.94 -6.73 -6.41
C GLY A 48 -10.74 -6.52 -5.12
N GLY A 49 -11.63 -7.48 -4.82
CA GLY A 49 -12.67 -7.31 -3.81
C GLY A 49 -13.67 -6.24 -4.25
N ARG A 50 -13.91 -5.24 -3.39
CA ARG A 50 -14.81 -4.10 -3.66
C ARG A 50 -14.17 -2.98 -4.50
N ILE A 51 -12.90 -3.13 -4.88
CA ILE A 51 -12.15 -2.11 -5.61
C ILE A 51 -12.09 -2.51 -7.08
N ARG A 52 -12.75 -1.71 -7.93
CA ARG A 52 -12.69 -1.88 -9.39
C ARG A 52 -11.35 -1.42 -9.94
N MET A 53 -10.87 -0.25 -9.49
CA MET A 53 -9.57 0.30 -9.86
C MET A 53 -9.10 1.30 -8.80
N GLY A 54 -7.88 1.14 -8.33
CA GLY A 54 -7.23 2.02 -7.37
C GLY A 54 -5.84 2.44 -7.83
N ASN A 55 -5.45 3.65 -7.44
CA ASN A 55 -4.12 4.20 -7.69
C ASN A 55 -3.59 4.82 -6.39
N GLN A 56 -2.27 4.83 -6.26
CA GLN A 56 -1.59 5.46 -5.14
C GLN A 56 -0.30 6.12 -5.59
N VAL A 57 0.05 7.20 -4.90
CA VAL A 57 1.26 7.98 -5.13
C VAL A 57 1.80 8.48 -3.79
N GLY A 58 3.11 8.53 -3.65
CA GLY A 58 3.73 9.02 -2.44
C GLY A 58 5.24 8.89 -2.49
N ARG A 59 5.84 8.73 -1.32
CA ARG A 59 7.30 8.75 -1.18
C ARG A 59 7.79 7.98 0.05
N ALA A 60 9.06 7.59 0.01
CA ALA A 60 9.80 7.22 1.20
C ALA A 60 10.05 8.46 2.08
N THR A 61 9.91 8.28 3.40
CA THR A 61 10.11 9.30 4.43
C THR A 61 11.24 8.96 5.40
N GLY A 62 11.82 7.77 5.28
CA GLY A 62 12.96 7.27 6.06
C GLY A 62 13.47 5.94 5.49
N PRO A 63 14.37 5.24 6.21
CA PRO A 63 14.95 3.98 5.74
C PRO A 63 13.92 2.88 5.49
N ASP A 64 12.84 2.88 6.27
CA ASP A 64 11.77 1.88 6.30
C ASP A 64 10.37 2.51 6.39
N THR A 65 10.25 3.83 6.26
CA THR A 65 8.96 4.55 6.37
C THR A 65 8.54 5.17 5.05
N ILE A 66 7.22 5.18 4.81
CA ILE A 66 6.60 5.71 3.60
C ILE A 66 5.31 6.50 3.92
N GLU A 67 4.95 7.42 3.05
CA GLU A 67 3.68 8.16 3.09
C GLU A 67 3.05 8.14 1.70
N LEU A 68 1.75 7.84 1.62
CA LEU A 68 1.01 7.68 0.37
C LEU A 68 -0.33 8.43 0.42
N LEU A 69 -0.72 8.97 -0.72
CA LEU A 69 -2.10 9.29 -1.07
C LEU A 69 -2.64 8.17 -1.95
N TYR A 70 -3.92 7.84 -1.78
CA TYR A 70 -4.60 6.83 -2.58
C TYR A 70 -6.00 7.27 -2.97
N GLN A 71 -6.49 6.72 -4.08
CA GLN A 71 -7.85 6.89 -4.55
C GLN A 71 -8.33 5.66 -5.32
N CYS A 72 -9.63 5.40 -5.29
CA CYS A 72 -10.23 4.30 -6.04
C CYS A 72 -11.66 4.56 -6.50
N LEU A 73 -12.03 3.79 -7.54
CA LEU A 73 -13.40 3.55 -7.96
C LEU A 73 -13.84 2.19 -7.39
N THR A 74 -14.95 2.16 -6.66
CA THR A 74 -15.53 0.92 -6.11
C THR A 74 -16.32 0.14 -7.17
N THR A 75 -16.70 -1.09 -6.85
CA THR A 75 -17.60 -1.90 -7.69
C THR A 75 -19.00 -1.30 -7.78
N GLU A 76 -19.39 -0.49 -6.80
CA GLU A 76 -20.66 0.22 -6.70
C GLU A 76 -20.62 1.60 -7.38
N GLY A 77 -19.46 2.01 -7.89
CA GLY A 77 -19.29 3.28 -8.62
C GLY A 77 -18.93 4.48 -7.74
N GLU A 78 -18.62 4.27 -6.46
CA GLU A 78 -18.20 5.33 -5.54
C GLU A 78 -16.73 5.71 -5.80
N ILE A 79 -16.41 6.99 -5.61
CA ILE A 79 -15.04 7.50 -5.71
C ILE A 79 -14.57 7.88 -4.31
N LEU A 80 -13.56 7.18 -3.81
CA LEU A 80 -13.00 7.40 -2.47
C LEU A 80 -11.53 7.81 -2.59
N ALA A 81 -11.06 8.65 -1.67
CA ALA A 81 -9.65 9.04 -1.58
C ALA A 81 -9.19 9.19 -0.13
N GLY A 82 -7.93 8.91 0.14
CA GLY A 82 -7.37 8.93 1.49
C GLY A 82 -5.85 9.10 1.54
N TRP A 83 -5.33 9.09 2.76
CA TRP A 83 -3.89 9.17 3.06
C TRP A 83 -3.49 7.97 3.92
N SER A 84 -2.21 7.60 3.85
CA SER A 84 -1.63 6.59 4.72
C SER A 84 -0.18 6.88 5.05
N ARG A 85 0.25 6.45 6.23
CA ARG A 85 1.65 6.42 6.67
C ARG A 85 1.98 5.02 7.11
N GLY A 86 3.07 4.48 6.62
CA GLY A 86 3.41 3.09 6.87
C GLY A 86 4.87 2.80 7.05
N THR A 87 5.12 1.59 7.53
CA THR A 87 6.42 0.99 7.73
C THR A 87 6.58 -0.24 6.84
N VAL A 88 7.80 -0.46 6.36
CA VAL A 88 8.20 -1.61 5.55
C VAL A 88 9.03 -2.54 6.42
N GLY A 89 8.51 -3.74 6.65
CA GLY A 89 9.13 -4.76 7.47
C GLY A 89 9.41 -6.05 6.71
N VAL A 90 9.77 -7.08 7.46
CA VAL A 90 10.00 -8.44 6.97
C VAL A 90 9.39 -9.41 7.98
N ASP A 91 8.73 -10.46 7.52
CA ASP A 91 8.22 -11.54 8.39
C ASP A 91 9.25 -12.63 8.65
N ASP A 92 8.91 -13.61 9.50
CA ASP A 92 9.78 -14.75 9.84
C ASP A 92 10.17 -15.61 8.63
N ALA A 93 9.40 -15.54 7.54
CA ALA A 93 9.67 -16.23 6.28
C ALA A 93 10.51 -15.39 5.29
N GLY A 94 10.91 -14.16 5.66
CA GLY A 94 11.71 -13.27 4.83
C GLY A 94 10.91 -12.45 3.81
N ARG A 95 9.58 -12.54 3.81
CA ARG A 95 8.69 -11.79 2.90
C ARG A 95 8.56 -10.35 3.37
N THR A 96 8.49 -9.41 2.43
CA THR A 96 8.22 -8.01 2.80
C THR A 96 6.83 -7.89 3.42
N THR A 97 6.73 -7.14 4.52
CA THR A 97 5.45 -6.78 5.16
C THR A 97 5.27 -5.27 5.14
N LEU A 98 4.02 -4.82 5.12
CA LEU A 98 3.67 -3.41 5.24
C LEU A 98 2.66 -3.24 6.36
N ALA A 99 2.83 -2.21 7.18
CA ALA A 99 1.84 -1.79 8.17
C ALA A 99 1.54 -0.31 7.97
N PHE A 100 0.27 0.08 8.00
CA PHE A 100 -0.17 1.45 7.78
C PHE A 100 -1.18 1.91 8.81
N VAL A 101 -1.06 3.18 9.22
CA VAL A 101 -2.17 3.99 9.72
C VAL A 101 -2.70 4.81 8.55
N TRP A 102 -4.01 4.86 8.37
CA TRP A 102 -4.66 5.52 7.24
C TRP A 102 -5.91 6.30 7.67
N GLY A 103 -6.31 7.26 6.84
CA GLY A 103 -7.55 8.01 6.99
C GLY A 103 -8.15 8.43 5.65
N TRP A 104 -9.45 8.69 5.63
CA TRP A 104 -10.14 9.18 4.44
C TRP A 104 -9.99 10.70 4.27
N LEU A 105 -9.91 11.14 3.01
CA LEU A 105 -9.92 12.55 2.59
C LEU A 105 -11.24 12.92 1.90
N SER A 106 -11.84 11.96 1.19
CA SER A 106 -13.08 12.17 0.45
C SER A 106 -13.83 10.85 0.22
N GLY A 107 -15.16 10.95 0.15
CA GLY A 107 -16.07 9.82 -0.12
C GLY A 107 -16.40 8.95 1.11
N ALA A 108 -15.63 9.06 2.20
CA ALA A 108 -15.88 8.40 3.47
C ALA A 108 -15.25 9.19 4.62
N GLU A 109 -15.56 8.80 5.85
CA GLU A 109 -15.02 9.40 7.09
C GLU A 109 -14.31 8.37 7.95
N GLY A 110 -13.42 8.84 8.81
CA GLY A 110 -12.66 8.01 9.74
C GLY A 110 -11.34 7.50 9.17
N GLY A 111 -10.81 6.47 9.82
CA GLY A 111 -9.48 5.91 9.56
C GLY A 111 -9.29 4.58 10.27
N GLY A 112 -8.11 4.01 10.12
CA GLY A 112 -7.78 2.74 10.77
C GLY A 112 -6.35 2.30 10.51
N GLU A 113 -6.13 1.02 10.79
CA GLU A 113 -4.87 0.34 10.56
C GLU A 113 -5.05 -0.76 9.52
N SER A 114 -3.99 -1.05 8.77
CA SER A 114 -3.98 -2.15 7.82
C SER A 114 -2.59 -2.76 7.71
N SER A 115 -2.54 -4.06 7.43
CA SER A 115 -1.32 -4.81 7.23
C SER A 115 -1.38 -5.61 5.92
N TYR A 116 -0.22 -5.77 5.31
CA TYR A 116 -0.06 -6.41 4.01
C TYR A 116 1.19 -7.29 4.02
N VAL A 117 1.15 -8.34 3.22
CA VAL A 117 2.28 -9.25 3.03
C VAL A 117 2.55 -9.42 1.54
N GLU A 118 3.83 -9.54 1.19
CA GLU A 118 4.26 -9.78 -0.18
C GLU A 118 3.63 -11.05 -0.76
N LEU A 119 3.07 -10.89 -1.95
CA LEU A 119 2.57 -11.98 -2.78
C LEU A 119 3.73 -12.57 -3.58
N VAL A 120 4.32 -13.63 -3.04
CA VAL A 120 5.33 -14.42 -3.73
C VAL A 120 4.62 -15.26 -4.79
N ALA A 121 5.07 -15.20 -6.04
CA ALA A 121 4.60 -16.12 -7.07
C ALA A 121 5.12 -17.53 -6.75
N GLU A 122 4.26 -18.54 -6.86
CA GLU A 122 4.70 -19.94 -6.94
C GLU A 122 5.52 -20.20 -8.21
#